data_AF-A0A8J6E557-F1
#
_entry.id   AF-A0A8J6E557-F1
#
_cell.length_a   1.000
_cell.length_b   1.000
_cell.length_c   1.000
_cell.angle_alpha   90.00
_cell.angle_beta   90.00
_cell.angle_gamma   90.00
#
_symmetry.space_group_name_H-M   'P 1'
#
loop_
_entity.id
_entity.type
_entity.pdbx_description
1 polymer ?
#
loop_
_entity_poly.entity_id
_entity_poly.type
_entity_poly.pdbx_seq_one_letter_code
_entity_poly.pdbx_strand_id
1 'polypeptide(L)'
;MNSTDAALYFETQHAILISRALEAISFNIATQQVCISVEGTEEEGRDLKFVSISPDRCLECSVSITERVMSIDSAAGSGLYTIADQTSDKAPDAQLILNSLTTSGFEPFSVRVSDLRMALDLVLPHSPPRVTFYHAGQGKPLVIVIKAHDHVLSSVQIATQPLIRDLIGVDFDPTTVTHTATLQPHALPMAFPLKGRMRIDQSNFARIRFDGESERLVIMSGSSEVEAQTEFPMDAPITVFERPPARGFESAEFGYKPAHLATAVLSAKYAHLTRLLITSEGVLNVAHLIPRETNVRCFVQFFLMPLVDALPG
;
A
#
# COMPACT_ATOMS: atom_id res chain seq x y z
N MET A 1 -31.31 22.63 0.66
CA MET A 1 -30.91 21.22 0.82
C MET A 1 -29.41 21.25 1.04
N ASN A 2 -28.97 21.18 2.30
CA ASN A 2 -27.55 21.23 2.64
C ASN A 2 -26.96 19.86 2.31
N SER A 3 -26.08 19.78 1.32
CA SER A 3 -25.24 18.60 1.14
C SER A 3 -24.41 18.45 2.41
N THR A 4 -24.61 17.37 3.14
CA THR A 4 -23.63 16.92 4.12
C THR A 4 -22.37 16.59 3.35
N ASP A 5 -21.39 17.49 3.38
CA ASP A 5 -20.04 17.23 2.87
C ASP A 5 -19.54 15.93 3.50
N ALA A 6 -19.27 14.93 2.67
CA ALA A 6 -18.88 13.61 3.15
C ALA A 6 -17.51 13.71 3.82
N ALA A 7 -17.48 13.55 5.14
CA ALA A 7 -16.26 13.56 5.91
C ALA A 7 -15.63 12.17 6.00
N LEU A 8 -14.30 12.10 5.94
CA LEU A 8 -13.57 10.91 6.38
C LEU A 8 -13.58 10.88 7.90
N TYR A 9 -13.95 9.75 8.46
CA TYR A 9 -13.68 9.40 9.85
C TYR A 9 -13.22 7.95 9.90
N PHE A 10 -11.97 7.73 10.30
CA PHE A 10 -11.39 6.40 10.43
C PHE A 10 -10.58 6.33 11.73
N GLU A 11 -11.02 5.50 12.68
CA GLU A 11 -10.31 5.28 13.94
C GLU A 11 -9.77 3.86 13.97
N THR A 12 -8.50 3.71 14.38
CA THR A 12 -7.86 2.40 14.50
C THR A 12 -6.97 2.31 15.73
N GLN A 13 -6.81 1.11 16.27
CA GLN A 13 -5.81 0.78 17.30
C GLN A 13 -4.49 0.28 16.68
N HIS A 14 -4.45 0.13 15.36
CA HIS A 14 -3.35 -0.49 14.61
C HIS A 14 -2.47 0.54 13.91
N ALA A 15 -2.26 1.70 14.53
CA ALA A 15 -1.55 2.82 13.89
C ALA A 15 -0.08 2.51 13.56
N ILE A 16 0.56 1.60 14.31
CA ILE A 16 1.90 1.08 13.99
C ILE A 16 1.89 0.33 12.66
N LEU A 17 0.82 -0.42 12.36
CA LEU A 17 0.65 -1.15 11.10
C LEU A 17 0.56 -0.17 9.93
N ILE A 18 -0.24 0.90 10.09
CA ILE A 18 -0.38 1.95 9.08
C ILE A 18 0.96 2.66 8.83
N SER A 19 1.69 3.02 9.90
CA SER A 19 3.01 3.62 9.80
C SER A 19 3.98 2.73 9.00
N ARG A 20 4.05 1.43 9.31
CA ARG A 20 4.91 0.47 8.60
C ARG A 20 4.51 0.32 7.12
N ALA A 21 3.22 0.27 6.83
CA ALA A 21 2.72 0.12 5.47
C ALA A 21 2.99 1.38 4.62
N LEU A 22 2.88 2.57 5.21
CA LEU A 22 3.27 3.82 4.54
C LEU A 22 4.78 3.94 4.39
N GLU A 23 5.55 3.47 5.38
CA GLU A 23 7.00 3.38 5.25
C GLU A 23 7.39 2.49 4.06
N ALA A 24 6.71 1.34 3.88
CA ALA A 24 6.95 0.43 2.77
C ALA A 24 6.83 1.07 1.38
N ILE A 25 5.94 2.04 1.20
CA ILE A 25 5.79 2.78 -0.07
C ILE A 25 6.61 4.07 -0.13
N SER A 26 7.27 4.48 0.96
CA SER A 26 8.03 5.73 1.02
C SER A 26 9.43 5.64 0.38
N PHE A 27 9.92 4.43 0.12
CA PHE A 27 11.24 4.21 -0.45
C PHE A 27 11.20 4.51 -1.96
N ASN A 28 11.84 5.60 -2.37
CA ASN A 28 12.14 5.91 -3.77
C ASN A 28 11.00 6.42 -4.65
N ILE A 29 9.79 6.61 -4.12
CA ILE A 29 8.75 7.28 -4.90
C ILE A 29 9.09 8.77 -4.96
N ALA A 30 9.53 9.23 -6.13
CA ALA A 30 9.77 10.65 -6.40
C ALA A 30 8.48 11.49 -6.30
N THR A 31 7.29 10.86 -6.34
CA THR A 31 6.06 11.56 -5.95
C THR A 31 6.00 11.67 -4.43
N GLN A 32 6.22 12.88 -3.96
CA GLN A 32 6.06 13.25 -2.56
C GLN A 32 4.60 13.18 -2.07
N GLN A 33 3.66 12.65 -2.87
CA GLN A 33 2.22 12.72 -2.65
C GLN A 33 1.61 11.31 -2.62
N VAL A 34 0.63 11.13 -1.74
CA VAL A 34 -0.20 9.94 -1.66
C VAL A 34 -1.66 10.35 -1.67
N CYS A 35 -2.43 9.69 -2.53
CA CYS A 35 -3.87 9.81 -2.59
C CYS A 35 -4.49 8.91 -1.53
N ILE A 36 -5.45 9.45 -0.78
CA ILE A 36 -6.23 8.74 0.22
C ILE A 36 -7.65 8.59 -0.32
N SER A 37 -8.11 7.35 -0.42
CA SER A 37 -9.47 6.99 -0.78
C SER A 37 -10.07 6.00 0.22
N VAL A 38 -11.39 5.88 0.22
CA VAL A 38 -12.10 4.81 0.92
C VAL A 38 -12.83 3.99 -0.13
N GLU A 39 -12.53 2.70 -0.20
CA GLU A 39 -13.13 1.74 -1.14
C GLU A 39 -13.90 0.66 -0.38
N GLY A 40 -14.85 -0.01 -1.05
CA GLY A 40 -15.63 -1.10 -0.45
C GLY A 40 -17.05 -0.71 -0.02
N THR A 41 -17.81 -1.73 0.38
CA THR A 41 -19.21 -1.62 0.79
C THR A 41 -19.37 -1.87 2.29
N GLU A 42 -20.54 -1.55 2.86
CA GLU A 42 -20.81 -1.88 4.27
C GLU A 42 -20.77 -3.38 4.56
N GLU A 43 -21.12 -4.20 3.57
CA GLU A 43 -21.22 -5.66 3.72
C GLU A 43 -19.85 -6.35 3.63
N GLU A 44 -18.92 -5.84 2.81
CA GLU A 44 -17.61 -6.46 2.59
C GLU A 44 -16.49 -5.90 3.49
N GLY A 45 -16.78 -4.81 4.20
CA GLY A 45 -15.79 -4.00 4.92
C GLY A 45 -15.30 -2.84 4.05
N ARG A 46 -14.87 -1.76 4.70
CA ARG A 46 -14.35 -0.57 4.03
C ARG A 46 -12.84 -0.53 4.18
N ASP A 47 -12.18 -0.31 3.06
CA ASP A 47 -10.73 -0.23 2.96
C ASP A 47 -10.32 1.23 2.96
N LEU A 48 -9.45 1.59 3.91
CA LEU A 48 -8.69 2.84 3.79
C LEU A 48 -7.51 2.57 2.87
N LYS A 49 -7.50 3.24 1.71
CA LYS A 49 -6.51 3.02 0.66
C LYS A 49 -5.62 4.23 0.47
N PHE A 50 -4.33 3.95 0.33
CA PHE A 50 -3.29 4.93 0.03
C PHE A 50 -2.66 4.55 -1.31
N VAL A 51 -2.67 5.46 -2.28
CA VAL A 51 -2.12 5.21 -3.62
C VAL A 51 -1.10 6.27 -3.98
N SER A 52 0.05 5.83 -4.47
CA SER A 52 1.09 6.71 -5.00
C SER A 52 1.62 6.15 -6.31
N ILE A 53 1.82 7.02 -7.30
CA ILE A 53 2.28 6.63 -8.64
C ILE A 53 3.59 7.37 -8.92
N SER A 54 4.59 6.69 -9.47
CA SER A 54 5.87 7.31 -9.85
C SER A 54 5.68 8.39 -10.93
N PRO A 55 6.56 9.41 -11.04
CA PRO A 55 6.39 10.48 -12.02
C PRO A 55 6.36 10.00 -13.48
N ASP A 56 7.08 8.92 -13.77
CA ASP A 56 7.11 8.27 -15.08
C ASP A 56 5.98 7.25 -15.30
N ARG A 57 5.09 7.08 -14.31
CA ARG A 57 3.91 6.22 -14.31
C ARG A 57 4.20 4.73 -14.57
N CYS A 58 5.43 4.28 -14.35
CA CYS A 58 5.78 2.86 -14.50
C CYS A 58 5.71 2.08 -13.18
N LEU A 59 5.40 2.74 -12.06
CA LEU A 59 5.19 2.13 -10.76
C LEU A 59 3.98 2.76 -10.06
N GLU A 60 3.01 1.94 -9.70
CA GLU A 60 1.98 2.28 -8.72
C GLU A 60 2.24 1.52 -7.42
N CYS A 61 2.13 2.21 -6.30
CA CYS A 61 2.19 1.65 -4.97
C CYS A 61 0.84 1.85 -4.29
N SER A 62 0.25 0.78 -3.79
CA SER A 62 -1.02 0.81 -3.07
C SER A 62 -0.87 0.18 -1.69
N VAL A 63 -1.37 0.85 -0.67
CA VAL A 63 -1.61 0.26 0.65
C VAL A 63 -3.12 0.17 0.83
N SER A 64 -3.63 -1.02 1.11
CA SER A 64 -5.01 -1.20 1.59
C SER A 64 -4.99 -1.69 3.03
N ILE A 65 -5.80 -1.04 3.87
CA ILE A 65 -6.04 -1.44 5.25
C ILE A 65 -7.53 -1.74 5.40
N THR A 66 -7.84 -3.03 5.54
CA THR A 66 -9.18 -3.52 5.86
C THR A 66 -9.25 -3.77 7.35
N GLU A 67 -9.99 -2.94 8.07
CA GLU A 67 -10.39 -3.24 9.44
C GLU A 67 -11.77 -3.87 9.38
N ARG A 68 -11.87 -5.17 9.70
CA ARG A 68 -13.19 -5.78 9.92
C ARG A 68 -13.75 -5.10 11.15
N VAL A 69 -14.75 -4.23 10.97
CA VAL A 69 -15.50 -3.63 12.06
C VAL A 69 -16.05 -4.76 12.93
N MET A 70 -15.36 -5.10 14.02
CA MET A 70 -15.96 -5.86 15.09
C MET A 70 -16.81 -4.87 15.87
N SER A 71 -18.13 -5.13 15.86
CA SER A 71 -19.21 -4.39 16.53
C SER A 71 -19.41 -2.94 16.09
N ILE A 72 -20.42 -2.74 15.25
CA ILE A 72 -21.37 -1.66 15.49
C ILE A 72 -22.07 -2.07 16.79
N ASP A 73 -21.80 -1.39 17.90
CA ASP A 73 -22.69 -1.47 19.05
C ASP A 73 -23.97 -0.78 18.62
N SER A 74 -24.91 -1.54 18.05
CA SER A 74 -26.19 -1.05 17.52
C SER A 74 -27.17 -0.66 18.64
N ALA A 75 -26.65 -0.22 19.77
CA ALA A 75 -27.36 0.20 20.97
C ALA A 75 -27.09 1.68 21.29
N ALA A 76 -27.02 2.55 20.27
CA ALA A 76 -27.19 3.98 20.46
C ALA A 76 -27.67 4.63 19.14
N GLY A 77 -28.96 4.94 19.05
CA GLY A 77 -29.44 5.90 18.07
C GLY A 77 -28.75 7.25 18.29
N SER A 78 -28.44 7.97 17.20
CA SER A 78 -28.03 9.38 17.20
C SER A 78 -27.13 9.80 18.38
N GLY A 79 -25.92 9.25 18.46
CA GLY A 79 -24.91 9.71 19.42
C GLY A 79 -24.17 10.93 18.88
N LEU A 80 -24.56 12.13 19.30
CA LEU A 80 -23.71 13.33 19.25
C LEU A 80 -22.48 13.10 20.14
N TYR A 81 -21.29 12.95 19.56
CA TYR A 81 -20.05 13.05 20.35
C TYR A 81 -19.52 14.47 20.22
N THR A 82 -19.80 15.28 21.23
CA THR A 82 -19.16 16.57 21.44
C THR A 82 -17.77 16.31 22.02
N ILE A 83 -16.69 16.53 21.26
CA ILE A 83 -15.37 16.73 21.88
C ILE A 83 -15.41 18.15 22.43
N ALA A 84 -15.73 18.28 23.72
CA ALA A 84 -15.62 19.55 24.42
C ALA A 84 -14.13 19.90 24.52
N ASP A 85 -13.76 21.02 23.90
CA ASP A 85 -12.49 21.68 24.12
C ASP A 85 -12.47 22.21 25.56
N GLN A 86 -11.74 21.53 26.45
CA GLN A 86 -11.29 22.14 27.70
C GLN A 86 -9.85 22.59 27.54
N THR A 87 -9.59 23.55 26.65
CA THR A 87 -9.11 24.89 27.03
C THR A 87 -8.80 25.71 25.78
N SER A 88 -9.64 26.71 25.48
CA SER A 88 -9.24 28.08 25.09
C SER A 88 -10.37 28.76 24.31
N ASP A 89 -10.96 29.79 24.91
CA ASP A 89 -11.89 30.72 24.28
C ASP A 89 -11.39 31.19 22.89
N LYS A 90 -12.23 30.95 21.87
CA LYS A 90 -12.17 31.39 20.46
C LYS A 90 -11.74 30.35 19.42
N ALA A 91 -12.58 29.35 19.20
CA ALA A 91 -12.81 28.76 17.87
C ALA A 91 -14.30 28.40 17.70
N PRO A 92 -14.93 28.67 16.55
CA PRO A 92 -16.36 28.50 16.37
C PRO A 92 -16.78 27.02 16.41
N ASP A 93 -17.88 26.77 17.12
CA ASP A 93 -18.55 25.49 17.33
C ASP A 93 -18.72 24.70 16.02
N ALA A 94 -17.92 23.66 15.81
CA ALA A 94 -18.18 22.64 14.81
C ALA A 94 -18.86 21.44 15.49
N GLN A 95 -20.19 21.40 15.44
CA GLN A 95 -20.96 20.21 15.81
C GLN A 95 -20.67 19.11 14.79
N LEU A 96 -19.98 18.05 15.23
CA LEU A 96 -19.70 16.85 14.45
C LEU A 96 -20.93 15.94 14.45
N ILE A 97 -21.62 15.88 13.31
CA ILE A 97 -22.62 14.86 13.03
C ILE A 97 -21.85 13.60 12.60
N LEU A 98 -21.81 12.60 13.49
CA LEU A 98 -21.23 11.29 13.20
C LEU A 98 -22.23 10.48 12.39
N ASN A 99 -22.14 10.60 11.06
CA ASN A 99 -22.72 9.59 10.20
C ASN A 99 -21.71 8.45 10.09
N SER A 100 -22.18 7.23 10.34
CA SER A 100 -21.56 6.02 9.82
C SER A 100 -21.10 6.31 8.39
N LEU A 101 -19.80 6.14 8.14
CA LEU A 101 -19.15 6.29 6.83
C LEU A 101 -20.20 6.21 5.69
N THR A 102 -20.58 7.29 5.02
CA THR A 102 -21.48 7.20 3.85
C THR A 102 -20.61 7.28 2.61
N THR A 103 -20.47 6.18 1.87
CA THR A 103 -19.63 6.10 0.65
C THR A 103 -20.17 6.93 -0.51
N SER A 104 -21.44 7.35 -0.47
CA SER A 104 -22.01 8.27 -1.45
C SER A 104 -21.56 9.72 -1.19
N GLY A 105 -20.36 10.07 -1.63
CA GLY A 105 -19.90 11.47 -1.67
C GLY A 105 -18.49 11.74 -1.14
N PHE A 106 -17.75 10.74 -0.65
CA PHE A 106 -16.37 10.96 -0.22
C PHE A 106 -15.46 11.16 -1.43
N GLU A 107 -14.94 12.37 -1.60
CA GLU A 107 -13.97 12.68 -2.65
C GLU A 107 -12.55 12.35 -2.16
N PRO A 108 -11.77 11.57 -2.93
CA PRO A 108 -10.37 11.34 -2.63
C PRO A 108 -9.56 12.63 -2.57
N PHE A 109 -8.51 12.63 -1.76
CA PHE A 109 -7.62 13.79 -1.62
C PHE A 109 -6.17 13.33 -1.48
N SER A 110 -5.23 14.23 -1.77
CA SER A 110 -3.80 13.95 -1.70
C SER A 110 -3.15 14.66 -0.52
N VAL A 111 -2.15 14.02 0.08
CA VAL A 111 -1.28 14.60 1.11
C VAL A 111 0.17 14.26 0.83
N ARG A 112 1.10 15.04 1.40
CA ARG A 112 2.52 14.69 1.32
C ARG A 112 2.83 13.46 2.16
N VAL A 113 3.52 12.49 1.57
CA VAL A 113 3.92 11.24 2.25
C VAL A 113 4.80 11.53 3.47
N SER A 114 5.71 12.51 3.37
CA SER A 114 6.58 12.92 4.47
C SER A 114 5.79 13.46 5.67
N ASP A 115 4.78 14.30 5.42
CA ASP A 115 3.99 14.93 6.47
C ASP A 115 3.13 13.88 7.18
N LEU A 116 2.54 12.97 6.39
CA LEU A 116 1.77 11.85 6.90
C LEU A 116 2.63 10.91 7.77
N ARG A 117 3.85 10.60 7.31
CA ARG A 117 4.80 9.78 8.06
C ARG A 117 5.23 10.46 9.36
N MET A 118 5.59 11.74 9.30
CA MET A 118 5.96 12.51 10.50
C MET A 118 4.84 12.51 11.54
N ALA A 119 3.58 12.65 11.10
CA ALA A 119 2.44 12.57 12.01
C ALA A 119 2.32 11.18 12.66
N LEU A 120 2.55 10.12 11.90
CA LEU A 120 2.47 8.74 12.40
C LEU A 120 3.69 8.30 13.21
N ASP A 121 4.86 8.89 13.03
CA ASP A 121 6.04 8.59 13.85
C ASP A 121 5.83 9.04 15.31
N LEU A 122 4.96 10.02 15.57
CA LEU A 122 4.52 10.41 16.92
C LEU A 122 3.72 9.32 17.65
N VAL A 123 3.24 8.30 16.93
CA VAL A 123 2.48 7.18 17.48
C VAL A 123 3.41 6.17 18.16
N LEU A 124 4.61 5.95 17.60
CA LEU A 124 5.55 4.91 18.00
C LEU A 124 5.97 4.88 19.49
N PRO A 125 6.13 6.01 20.20
CA PRO A 125 6.48 5.98 21.62
C PRO A 125 5.33 5.58 22.55
N HIS A 126 4.11 5.40 22.05
CA HIS A 126 2.92 5.14 22.87
C HIS A 126 2.37 3.73 22.60
N SER A 127 1.90 3.02 23.63
CA SER A 127 1.38 1.64 23.48
C SER A 127 0.21 1.35 24.43
N PRO A 128 -0.96 0.88 23.93
CA PRO A 128 -1.43 0.91 22.54
C PRO A 128 -2.12 2.26 22.22
N PRO A 129 -1.68 3.00 21.19
CA PRO A 129 -2.28 4.27 20.80
C PRO A 129 -3.44 4.04 19.83
N ARG A 130 -4.55 4.75 20.05
CA ARG A 130 -5.62 4.90 19.07
C ARG A 130 -5.29 6.07 18.16
N VAL A 131 -5.50 5.93 16.86
CA VAL A 131 -5.35 7.04 15.90
C VAL A 131 -6.64 7.24 15.16
N THR A 132 -7.09 8.49 15.12
CA THR A 132 -8.25 8.93 14.35
C THR A 132 -7.79 9.79 13.18
N PHE A 133 -8.16 9.40 11.96
CA PHE A 133 -8.05 10.21 10.76
C PHE A 133 -9.40 10.88 10.51
N TYR A 134 -9.39 12.21 10.44
CA TYR A 134 -10.57 13.01 10.17
C TYR A 134 -10.31 14.01 9.04
N HIS A 135 -11.18 14.03 8.04
CA HIS A 135 -11.12 15.02 6.96
C HIS A 135 -12.52 15.53 6.67
N ALA A 136 -12.75 16.83 6.87
CA ALA A 136 -14.07 17.44 6.78
C ALA A 136 -14.57 17.67 5.34
N GLY A 137 -13.79 17.32 4.33
CA GLY A 137 -14.13 17.54 2.92
C GLY A 137 -13.17 18.50 2.22
N GLN A 138 -13.49 18.85 0.98
CA GLN A 138 -12.57 19.52 0.06
C GLN A 138 -11.99 20.83 0.64
N GLY A 139 -10.67 21.01 0.49
CA GLY A 139 -9.96 22.21 0.95
C GLY A 139 -9.76 22.30 2.47
N LYS A 140 -10.14 21.27 3.22
CA LYS A 140 -9.88 21.16 4.67
C LYS A 140 -8.65 20.28 4.92
N PRO A 141 -7.87 20.54 5.98
CA PRO A 141 -6.75 19.68 6.31
C PRO A 141 -7.23 18.29 6.75
N LEU A 142 -6.36 17.29 6.55
CA LEU A 142 -6.47 16.02 7.23
C LEU A 142 -6.01 16.23 8.68
N VAL A 143 -6.86 15.89 9.63
CA VAL A 143 -6.56 15.92 11.06
C VAL A 143 -6.27 14.50 11.52
N ILE A 144 -5.11 14.29 12.12
CA ILE A 144 -4.70 13.03 12.73
C ILE A 144 -4.62 13.24 14.23
N VAL A 145 -5.49 12.56 14.97
CA VAL A 145 -5.55 12.62 16.44
C VAL A 145 -4.97 11.33 17.00
N ILE A 146 -3.96 11.45 17.86
CA ILE A 146 -3.33 10.33 18.55
C ILE A 146 -3.83 10.33 19.99
N LYS A 147 -4.40 9.20 20.44
CA LYS A 147 -4.95 9.02 21.77
C LYS A 147 -4.29 7.85 22.49
N ALA A 148 -4.14 7.94 23.81
CA ALA A 148 -3.86 6.81 24.68
C ALA A 148 -4.78 6.87 25.90
N HIS A 149 -5.40 5.74 26.26
CA HIS A 149 -6.35 5.66 27.38
C HIS A 149 -7.41 6.79 27.34
N ASP A 150 -7.97 7.04 26.16
CA ASP A 150 -8.98 8.08 25.88
C ASP A 150 -8.54 9.55 26.10
N HIS A 151 -7.26 9.78 26.38
CA HIS A 151 -6.64 11.11 26.38
C HIS A 151 -6.01 11.42 25.02
N VAL A 152 -6.25 12.62 24.50
CA VAL A 152 -5.55 13.13 23.31
C VAL A 152 -4.11 13.44 23.69
N LEU A 153 -3.17 12.73 23.06
CA LEU A 153 -1.74 12.96 23.23
C LEU A 153 -1.22 14.01 22.24
N SER A 154 -1.70 13.96 21.00
CA SER A 154 -1.30 14.87 19.94
C SER A 154 -2.40 15.00 18.89
N SER A 155 -2.41 16.14 18.21
CA SER A 155 -3.26 16.42 17.06
C SER A 155 -2.42 17.10 16.00
N VAL A 156 -2.37 16.52 14.80
CA VAL A 156 -1.59 17.03 13.67
C VAL A 156 -2.53 17.37 12.54
N GLN A 157 -2.37 18.56 11.97
CA GLN A 157 -3.09 18.99 10.77
C GLN A 157 -2.14 18.93 9.57
N ILE A 158 -2.57 18.21 8.53
CA ILE A 158 -1.82 18.05 7.28
C ILE A 158 -2.62 18.73 6.18
N ALA A 159 -1.96 19.62 5.42
CA ALA A 159 -2.58 20.26 4.27
C ALA A 159 -2.93 19.21 3.20
N THR A 160 -4.16 19.27 2.69
CA THR A 160 -4.63 18.41 1.61
C THR A 160 -4.59 19.15 0.29
N GLN A 161 -4.49 18.38 -0.80
CA GLN A 161 -4.67 18.85 -2.16
C GLN A 161 -5.82 18.08 -2.79
N PRO A 162 -6.64 18.71 -3.66
CA PRO A 162 -7.63 17.98 -4.45
C PRO A 162 -6.96 16.84 -5.21
N LEU A 163 -7.70 15.75 -5.44
CA LEU A 163 -7.21 14.65 -6.26
C LEU A 163 -6.72 15.19 -7.60
N ILE A 164 -5.45 14.95 -7.90
CA ILE A 164 -4.94 15.14 -9.25
C ILE A 164 -5.60 14.06 -10.09
N ARG A 165 -6.57 14.43 -10.94
CA ARG A 165 -7.35 13.52 -11.81
C ARG A 165 -6.49 12.66 -12.76
N ASP A 166 -5.18 12.90 -12.81
CA ASP A 166 -4.22 12.16 -13.62
C ASP A 166 -3.58 10.96 -12.91
N LEU A 167 -4.01 10.62 -11.68
CA LEU A 167 -3.73 9.31 -11.06
C LEU A 167 -4.57 8.23 -11.75
N ILE A 168 -4.37 8.04 -13.06
CA ILE A 168 -4.80 6.83 -13.75
C ILE A 168 -3.82 5.75 -13.29
N GLY A 169 -4.33 4.79 -12.53
CA GLY A 169 -3.56 3.67 -12.02
C GLY A 169 -2.93 2.83 -13.13
N VAL A 170 -1.98 1.99 -12.76
CA VAL A 170 -1.49 0.94 -13.66
C VAL A 170 -2.66 -0.01 -13.95
N ASP A 171 -2.96 -0.22 -15.23
CA ASP A 171 -4.02 -1.13 -15.64
C ASP A 171 -3.62 -2.58 -15.33
N PHE A 172 -4.12 -3.10 -14.21
CA PHE A 172 -3.87 -4.46 -13.77
C PHE A 172 -5.20 -5.22 -13.72
N ASP A 173 -5.42 -6.06 -14.73
CA ASP A 173 -6.57 -6.96 -14.76
C ASP A 173 -6.19 -8.32 -14.15
N PRO A 174 -6.72 -8.68 -12.97
CA PRO A 174 -6.41 -9.96 -12.32
C PRO A 174 -6.83 -11.18 -13.15
N THR A 175 -7.76 -11.04 -14.09
CA THR A 175 -8.21 -12.14 -14.97
C THR A 175 -7.18 -12.49 -16.05
N THR A 176 -6.24 -11.58 -16.32
CA THR A 176 -5.15 -11.77 -17.28
C THR A 176 -3.87 -12.31 -16.66
N VAL A 177 -3.87 -12.60 -15.34
CA VAL A 177 -2.72 -13.18 -14.64
C VAL A 177 -2.40 -14.56 -15.21
N THR A 178 -1.19 -14.69 -15.74
CA THR A 178 -0.67 -15.94 -16.33
C THR A 178 0.26 -16.67 -15.38
N HIS A 179 0.98 -15.94 -14.53
CA HIS A 179 1.99 -16.48 -13.65
C HIS A 179 1.84 -15.98 -12.22
N THR A 180 1.94 -16.89 -11.25
CA THR A 180 1.85 -16.59 -9.83
C THR A 180 2.96 -17.31 -9.07
N ALA A 181 3.71 -16.58 -8.26
CA ALA A 181 4.71 -17.15 -7.35
C ALA A 181 4.53 -16.58 -5.95
N THR A 182 4.43 -17.43 -4.94
CA THR A 182 4.39 -16.98 -3.53
C THR A 182 5.74 -17.21 -2.90
N LEU A 183 6.42 -16.14 -2.48
CA LEU A 183 7.76 -16.15 -1.87
C LEU A 183 7.71 -15.91 -0.36
N GLN A 184 8.61 -16.55 0.37
CA GLN A 184 8.92 -16.11 1.75
C GLN A 184 9.53 -14.70 1.73
N PRO A 185 9.33 -13.88 2.79
CA PRO A 185 9.72 -12.46 2.79
C PRO A 185 11.20 -12.19 2.49
N HIS A 186 12.09 -13.11 2.88
CA HIS A 186 13.53 -12.96 2.69
C HIS A 186 14.02 -13.39 1.30
N ALA A 187 13.24 -14.16 0.55
CA ALA A 187 13.65 -14.70 -0.74
C ALA A 187 13.81 -13.60 -1.80
N LEU A 188 12.90 -12.63 -1.83
CA LEU A 188 12.96 -11.52 -2.78
C LEU A 188 14.18 -10.59 -2.53
N PRO A 189 14.49 -10.16 -1.29
CA PRO A 189 15.74 -9.45 -0.98
C PRO A 189 17.02 -10.25 -1.21
N MET A 190 16.97 -11.59 -1.13
CA MET A 190 18.11 -12.43 -1.50
C MET A 190 18.34 -12.43 -3.02
N ALA A 191 17.26 -12.52 -3.80
CA ALA A 191 17.32 -12.51 -5.26
C ALA A 191 17.70 -11.15 -5.84
N PHE A 192 17.31 -10.07 -5.17
CA PHE A 192 17.68 -8.70 -5.50
C PHE A 192 18.46 -8.06 -4.35
N PRO A 193 19.80 -8.22 -4.31
CA PRO A 193 20.59 -7.71 -3.21
C PRO A 193 20.43 -6.19 -3.09
N LEU A 194 20.18 -5.71 -1.87
CA LEU A 194 20.11 -4.28 -1.56
C LEU A 194 21.42 -3.72 -1.02
N LYS A 195 22.42 -4.59 -0.77
CA LYS A 195 23.74 -4.27 -0.25
C LYS A 195 24.80 -5.10 -1.00
N GLY A 196 26.05 -4.61 -0.99
CA GLY A 196 27.18 -5.29 -1.65
C GLY A 196 27.52 -4.67 -2.99
N ARG A 197 28.31 -5.40 -3.80
CA ARG A 197 28.82 -4.90 -5.10
C ARG A 197 27.79 -4.87 -6.21
N MET A 198 26.67 -5.57 -6.06
CA MET A 198 25.62 -5.66 -7.06
C MET A 198 24.28 -5.40 -6.40
N ARG A 199 23.95 -4.11 -6.27
CA ARG A 199 22.70 -3.66 -5.68
C ARG A 199 21.66 -3.44 -6.77
N ILE A 200 20.43 -3.90 -6.55
CA ILE A 200 19.35 -3.77 -7.53
C ILE A 200 19.05 -2.32 -7.91
N ASP A 201 19.14 -1.37 -6.98
CA ASP A 201 18.94 0.06 -7.26
C ASP A 201 20.06 0.69 -8.10
N GLN A 202 21.16 -0.05 -8.31
CA GLN A 202 22.31 0.36 -9.13
C GLN A 202 22.48 -0.54 -10.37
N SER A 203 21.57 -1.49 -10.59
CA SER A 203 21.57 -2.37 -11.76
C SER A 203 21.09 -1.60 -13.00
N ASN A 204 21.62 -1.99 -14.17
CA ASN A 204 21.15 -1.52 -15.46
C ASN A 204 19.85 -2.23 -15.88
N PHE A 205 19.68 -3.49 -15.45
CA PHE A 205 18.50 -4.28 -15.73
C PHE A 205 18.06 -5.11 -14.52
N ALA A 206 16.78 -5.43 -14.49
CA ALA A 206 16.16 -6.37 -13.58
C ALA A 206 15.13 -7.17 -14.37
N ARG A 207 15.19 -8.50 -14.32
CA ARG A 207 14.31 -9.38 -15.07
C ARG A 207 13.76 -10.49 -14.19
N ILE A 208 12.54 -10.91 -14.51
CA ILE A 208 11.88 -12.05 -13.90
C ILE A 208 11.48 -12.98 -15.04
N ARG A 209 11.96 -14.22 -14.98
CA ARG A 209 11.63 -15.28 -15.93
C ARG A 209 10.94 -16.42 -15.22
N PHE A 210 9.80 -16.83 -15.73
CA PHE A 210 9.21 -18.13 -15.44
C PHE A 210 9.69 -19.09 -16.53
N ASP A 211 10.43 -20.12 -16.15
CA ASP A 211 10.87 -21.18 -17.04
C ASP A 211 9.93 -22.37 -16.88
N GLY A 212 9.09 -22.58 -17.88
CA GLY A 212 8.11 -23.65 -17.91
C GLY A 212 8.69 -25.03 -18.22
N GLU A 213 9.85 -25.10 -18.89
CA GLU A 213 10.54 -26.36 -19.19
C GLU A 213 11.23 -26.92 -17.94
N SER A 214 11.95 -26.04 -17.24
CA SER A 214 12.69 -26.42 -16.04
C SER A 214 11.85 -26.36 -14.76
N GLU A 215 10.61 -25.86 -14.85
CA GLU A 215 9.74 -25.52 -13.73
C GLU A 215 10.52 -24.69 -12.68
N ARG A 216 10.93 -23.47 -13.05
CA ARG A 216 11.67 -22.54 -12.17
C ARG A 216 11.23 -21.09 -12.33
N LEU A 217 11.29 -20.34 -11.24
CA LEU A 217 11.35 -18.88 -11.26
C LEU A 217 12.81 -18.45 -11.24
N VAL A 218 13.21 -17.66 -12.23
CA VAL A 218 14.55 -17.12 -12.36
C VAL A 218 14.47 -15.61 -12.23
N ILE A 219 15.23 -15.06 -11.27
CA ILE A 219 15.32 -13.64 -11.02
C ILE A 219 16.73 -13.18 -11.37
N MET A 220 16.84 -12.17 -12.21
CA MET A 220 18.11 -11.69 -12.75
C MET A 220 18.25 -10.19 -12.52
N SER A 221 19.45 -9.75 -12.14
CA SER A 221 19.80 -8.34 -12.10
C SER A 221 21.28 -8.14 -12.37
N GLY A 222 21.64 -7.01 -12.99
CA GLY A 222 23.03 -6.84 -13.36
C GLY A 222 23.35 -5.52 -14.03
N SER A 223 24.61 -5.38 -14.40
CA SER A 223 25.15 -4.36 -15.29
C SER A 223 25.56 -5.00 -16.62
N SER A 224 26.16 -4.23 -17.52
CA SER A 224 26.74 -4.77 -18.76
C SER A 224 27.89 -5.77 -18.54
N GLU A 225 28.48 -5.80 -17.34
CA GLU A 225 29.69 -6.59 -17.04
C GLU A 225 29.45 -7.72 -16.04
N VAL A 226 28.43 -7.61 -15.19
CA VAL A 226 28.16 -8.55 -14.10
C VAL A 226 26.66 -8.81 -13.99
N GLU A 227 26.28 -10.08 -13.96
CA GLU A 227 24.91 -10.55 -13.78
C GLU A 227 24.80 -11.43 -12.52
N ALA A 228 23.81 -11.13 -11.69
CA ALA A 228 23.29 -12.03 -10.66
C ALA A 228 22.10 -12.78 -11.22
N GLN A 229 22.08 -14.08 -10.98
CA GLN A 229 20.93 -14.92 -11.23
C GLN A 229 20.63 -15.71 -9.96
N THR A 230 19.35 -15.69 -9.56
CA THR A 230 18.83 -16.53 -8.47
C THR A 230 17.69 -17.37 -9.01
N GLU A 231 17.74 -18.67 -8.75
CA GLU A 231 16.75 -19.62 -9.21
C GLU A 231 15.95 -20.20 -8.05
N PHE A 232 14.64 -20.24 -8.21
CA PHE A 232 13.72 -20.86 -7.28
C PHE A 232 12.98 -22.00 -7.99
N PRO A 233 13.27 -23.26 -7.63
CA PRO A 233 12.50 -24.40 -8.11
C PRO A 233 11.02 -24.29 -7.72
N MET A 234 10.11 -24.82 -8.55
CA MET A 234 8.66 -24.74 -8.29
C MET A 234 8.19 -25.62 -7.13
N ASP A 235 9.00 -26.59 -6.75
CA ASP A 235 8.81 -27.50 -5.61
C ASP A 235 9.50 -27.02 -4.32
N ALA A 236 10.18 -25.86 -4.35
CA ALA A 236 10.86 -25.36 -3.17
C ALA A 236 9.83 -24.97 -2.08
N PRO A 237 10.13 -25.22 -0.79
CA PRO A 237 9.23 -24.85 0.32
C PRO A 237 9.01 -23.33 0.46
N ILE A 238 9.80 -22.56 -0.29
CA ILE A 238 9.82 -21.10 -0.32
C ILE A 238 8.86 -20.57 -1.41
N THR A 239 8.37 -21.44 -2.29
CA THR A 239 7.59 -21.10 -3.48
C THR A 239 6.28 -21.90 -3.56
N VAL A 240 5.14 -21.21 -3.66
CA VAL A 240 3.88 -21.85 -4.09
C VAL A 240 3.49 -21.25 -5.42
N PHE A 241 3.54 -22.06 -6.47
CA PHE A 241 3.09 -21.71 -7.81
C PHE A 241 1.68 -22.23 -8.03
N GLU A 242 0.74 -21.31 -8.25
CA GLU A 242 -0.63 -21.67 -8.63
C GLU A 242 -0.63 -21.96 -10.13
N ARG A 243 -0.66 -23.26 -10.49
CA ARG A 243 -0.77 -23.72 -11.89
C ARG A 243 -2.08 -23.21 -12.50
N PRO A 244 -2.06 -22.58 -13.69
CA PRO A 244 -3.28 -22.40 -14.46
C PRO A 244 -3.88 -23.78 -14.78
N PRO A 245 -5.20 -23.99 -14.69
CA PRO A 245 -5.79 -25.33 -14.69
C PRO A 245 -5.68 -26.15 -15.99
N ALA A 246 -5.15 -25.60 -17.09
CA ALA A 246 -5.34 -26.21 -18.42
C ALA A 246 -4.21 -26.06 -19.45
N ARG A 247 -3.15 -25.30 -19.17
CA ARG A 247 -2.00 -25.13 -20.06
C ARG A 247 -0.74 -25.32 -19.25
N GLY A 248 0.27 -26.01 -19.78
CA GLY A 248 1.58 -26.07 -19.13
C GLY A 248 2.09 -24.65 -18.83
N PHE A 249 3.09 -24.53 -17.96
CA PHE A 249 3.75 -23.24 -17.78
C PHE A 249 4.41 -22.85 -19.10
N GLU A 250 3.96 -21.77 -19.73
CA GLU A 250 4.65 -21.18 -20.87
C GLU A 250 5.81 -20.36 -20.33
N SER A 251 7.00 -20.52 -20.91
CA SER A 251 8.15 -19.72 -20.48
C SER A 251 7.92 -18.25 -20.84
N ALA A 252 8.14 -17.35 -19.88
CA ALA A 252 7.96 -15.91 -20.07
C ALA A 252 9.06 -15.14 -19.32
N GLU A 253 9.63 -14.11 -19.96
CA GLU A 253 10.64 -13.23 -19.37
C GLU A 253 10.24 -11.77 -19.55
N PHE A 254 10.27 -11.02 -18.46
CA PHE A 254 9.92 -9.60 -18.45
C PHE A 254 10.98 -8.80 -17.71
N GLY A 255 11.33 -7.63 -18.25
CA GLY A 255 12.24 -6.68 -17.62
C GLY A 255 11.50 -5.53 -16.94
N TYR A 256 12.06 -5.03 -15.84
CA TYR A 256 11.49 -3.94 -15.05
C TYR A 256 12.56 -2.90 -14.71
N LYS A 257 12.12 -1.66 -14.46
CA LYS A 257 13.02 -0.60 -13.98
C LYS A 257 13.62 -0.99 -12.64
N PRO A 258 14.95 -1.14 -12.51
CA PRO A 258 15.58 -1.64 -11.28
C PRO A 258 15.28 -0.78 -10.05
N ALA A 259 15.24 0.55 -10.22
CA ALA A 259 14.90 1.48 -9.15
C ALA A 259 13.47 1.30 -8.60
N HIS A 260 12.50 0.94 -9.45
CA HIS A 260 11.11 0.67 -9.03
C HIS A 260 10.99 -0.68 -8.35
N LEU A 261 11.65 -1.70 -8.89
CA LEU A 261 11.65 -3.02 -8.28
C LEU A 261 12.35 -3.00 -6.92
N ALA A 262 13.42 -2.21 -6.78
CA ALA A 262 14.10 -2.00 -5.50
C ALA A 262 13.14 -1.48 -4.41
N THR A 263 12.17 -0.63 -4.75
CA THR A 263 11.14 -0.17 -3.81
C THR A 263 10.32 -1.33 -3.25
N ALA A 264 9.83 -2.23 -4.12
CA ALA A 264 9.12 -3.44 -3.71
C ALA A 264 10.03 -4.41 -2.92
N VAL A 265 11.31 -4.51 -3.27
CA VAL A 265 12.25 -5.37 -2.53
C VAL A 265 12.50 -4.82 -1.11
N LEU A 266 12.60 -3.50 -0.96
CA LEU A 266 12.82 -2.84 0.34
C LEU A 266 11.65 -3.00 1.30
N SER A 267 10.42 -3.04 0.78
CA SER A 267 9.21 -3.22 1.58
C SER A 267 8.99 -4.66 2.05
N ALA A 268 9.63 -5.65 1.41
CA ALA A 268 9.53 -7.06 1.78
C ALA A 268 9.91 -7.35 3.25
N LYS A 269 10.75 -6.51 3.89
CA LYS A 269 11.11 -6.63 5.32
C LYS A 269 9.93 -6.47 6.29
N TYR A 270 8.83 -5.84 5.84
CA TYR A 270 7.59 -5.72 6.63
C TYR A 270 6.60 -6.85 6.35
N ALA A 271 6.85 -7.65 5.31
CA ALA A 271 5.93 -8.69 4.86
C ALA A 271 6.09 -9.98 5.69
N HIS A 272 4.97 -10.66 5.92
CA HIS A 272 4.95 -12.08 6.28
C HIS A 272 4.96 -12.97 5.03
N LEU A 273 4.39 -12.48 3.93
CA LEU A 273 4.29 -13.22 2.67
C LEU A 273 4.43 -12.25 1.51
N THR A 274 5.12 -12.66 0.45
CA THR A 274 5.18 -11.92 -0.81
C THR A 274 4.58 -12.76 -1.92
N ARG A 275 3.70 -12.19 -2.73
CA ARG A 275 3.22 -12.80 -3.97
C ARG A 275 3.68 -11.97 -5.15
N LEU A 276 4.11 -12.67 -6.20
CA LEU A 276 4.40 -12.11 -7.51
C LEU A 276 3.29 -12.59 -8.44
N LEU A 277 2.61 -11.67 -9.10
CA LEU A 277 1.55 -11.93 -10.06
C LEU A 277 1.95 -11.22 -11.35
N ILE A 278 2.00 -11.94 -12.47
CA ILE A 278 2.35 -11.36 -13.77
C ILE A 278 1.20 -11.60 -14.75
N THR A 279 0.77 -10.52 -15.41
CA THR A 279 -0.27 -10.56 -16.46
C THR A 279 0.30 -11.06 -17.78
N SER A 280 -0.57 -11.40 -18.74
CA SER A 280 -0.15 -11.74 -20.12
C SER A 280 0.65 -10.63 -20.81
N GLU A 281 0.46 -9.36 -20.39
CA GLU A 281 1.19 -8.22 -20.93
C GLU A 281 2.50 -7.93 -20.18
N GLY A 282 2.82 -8.68 -19.13
CA GLY A 282 4.05 -8.52 -18.36
C GLY A 282 3.96 -7.53 -17.19
N VAL A 283 2.78 -6.99 -16.90
CA VAL A 283 2.58 -6.13 -15.71
C VAL A 283 2.77 -6.99 -14.46
N LEU A 284 3.70 -6.56 -13.61
CA LEU A 284 4.05 -7.26 -12.38
C LEU A 284 3.35 -6.62 -11.19
N ASN A 285 2.60 -7.40 -10.42
CA ASN A 285 2.11 -7.04 -9.10
C ASN A 285 2.94 -7.79 -8.04
N VAL A 286 3.73 -7.04 -7.28
CA VAL A 286 4.39 -7.53 -6.06
C VAL A 286 3.48 -7.19 -4.87
N ALA A 287 2.82 -8.20 -4.30
CA ALA A 287 1.90 -8.04 -3.18
C ALA A 287 2.52 -8.55 -1.89
N HIS A 288 2.73 -7.66 -0.92
CA HIS A 288 3.15 -7.99 0.43
C HIS A 288 1.95 -8.03 1.36
N LEU A 289 1.81 -9.17 2.05
CA LEU A 289 0.92 -9.29 3.19
C LEU A 289 1.70 -8.88 4.45
N ILE A 290 1.30 -7.78 5.07
CA ILE A 290 1.87 -7.36 6.36
C ILE A 290 1.22 -8.21 7.46
N PRO A 291 1.98 -8.70 8.47
CA PRO A 291 1.47 -9.61 9.49
C PRO A 291 0.15 -9.17 10.08
N ARG A 292 -0.78 -10.12 10.17
CA ARG A 292 -2.12 -9.89 10.70
C ARG A 292 -2.05 -9.62 12.20
N GLU A 293 -2.44 -8.41 12.60
CA GLU A 293 -3.02 -8.21 13.93
C GLU A 293 -4.48 -8.69 13.85
N THR A 294 -4.99 -9.33 14.91
CA THR A 294 -6.11 -10.29 14.92
C THR A 294 -7.30 -9.97 14.00
N ASN A 295 -7.63 -8.69 13.79
CA ASN A 295 -8.80 -8.21 13.03
C ASN A 295 -8.50 -7.24 11.87
N VAL A 296 -7.23 -6.95 11.57
CA VAL A 296 -6.84 -6.04 10.48
C VAL A 296 -6.05 -6.77 9.42
N ARG A 297 -6.42 -6.56 8.15
CA ARG A 297 -5.64 -6.98 7.00
C ARG A 297 -4.97 -5.75 6.40
N CYS A 298 -3.66 -5.86 6.17
CA CYS A 298 -2.92 -4.81 5.49
C CYS A 298 -2.14 -5.42 4.32
N PHE A 299 -2.42 -4.92 3.13
CA PHE A 299 -1.76 -5.29 1.89
C PHE A 299 -0.96 -4.10 1.39
N VAL A 300 0.29 -4.34 0.99
CA VAL A 300 1.09 -3.38 0.25
C VAL A 300 1.38 -3.97 -1.11
N GLN A 301 0.92 -3.31 -2.17
CA GLN A 301 1.03 -3.78 -3.54
C GLN A 301 1.85 -2.81 -4.38
N PHE A 302 2.67 -3.36 -5.26
CA PHE A 302 3.48 -2.62 -6.21
C PHE A 302 3.14 -3.12 -7.61
N PHE A 303 2.57 -2.28 -8.46
CA PHE A 303 2.28 -2.58 -9.85
C PHE A 303 3.35 -1.95 -10.73
N LEU A 304 4.13 -2.78 -11.43
CA LEU A 304 5.25 -2.37 -12.26
C LEU A 304 4.96 -2.65 -13.72
N MET A 305 5.08 -1.62 -14.56
CA MET A 305 5.03 -1.77 -16.01
C MET A 305 6.31 -2.45 -16.53
N PRO A 306 6.20 -3.40 -17.46
CA PRO A 306 7.37 -4.00 -18.09
C PRO A 306 8.09 -3.00 -19.00
N LEU A 307 9.40 -3.18 -19.14
CA LEU A 307 10.21 -2.47 -20.12
C LEU A 307 10.02 -3.13 -21.49
N VAL A 308 9.45 -2.39 -22.44
CA VAL A 308 9.14 -2.86 -23.81
C VAL A 308 10.41 -3.28 -24.58
N ASP A 309 11.59 -2.76 -24.20
CA ASP A 309 12.87 -3.01 -24.89
C ASP A 309 13.85 -3.92 -24.10
N ALA A 310 13.41 -4.59 -23.03
CA ALA A 310 14.32 -5.36 -22.16
C ALA A 310 14.60 -6.81 -22.60
N LEU A 311 14.09 -7.23 -23.76
CA LEU A 311 14.48 -8.49 -24.40
C LEU A 311 15.77 -8.25 -25.19
N PRO A 312 16.93 -8.82 -24.79
CA PRO A 312 17.98 -9.06 -25.76
C PRO A 312 17.50 -10.20 -26.66
N GLY A 313 17.85 -10.11 -27.95
CA GLY A 313 17.55 -11.16 -28.93
C GLY A 313 18.15 -12.52 -28.62
#